data_AF-A0A101HYQ4-F1
#
_entry.id   AF-A0A101HYQ4-F1
#
_cell.length_a   1.000
_cell.length_b   1.000
_cell.length_c   1.000
_cell.angle_alpha   90.00
_cell.angle_beta   90.00
_cell.angle_gamma   90.00
#
_symmetry.space_group_name_H-M   'P 1'
#
loop_
_entity.id
_entity.type
_entity.pdbx_description
1 polymer ?
#
loop_
_entity_poly.entity_id
_entity_poly.type
_entity_poly.pdbx_seq_one_letter_code
_entity_poly.pdbx_strand_id
1 'polypeptide(L)' 'MIKGGFQGKILRVNLTSGEIRVEDLKEDWAKKFIGGRGY' A
#
# COMPACT_ATOMS: atom_id res chain seq x y z
N MET A 1 10.10 -10.28 0.96
CA MET A 1 9.15 -10.60 -0.11
C MET A 1 8.01 -11.44 0.42
N ILE A 2 6.87 -10.80 0.62
CA ILE A 2 5.61 -11.50 0.92
C ILE A 2 5.26 -12.38 -0.29
N LYS A 3 5.10 -13.69 -0.07
CA LYS A 3 4.74 -14.65 -1.13
C LYS A 3 3.21 -14.65 -1.32
N GLY A 4 2.71 -13.71 -2.14
CA GLY A 4 1.32 -13.67 -2.62
C GLY A 4 0.32 -12.87 -1.76
N GLY A 5 -0.91 -12.73 -2.25
CA GLY A 5 -2.04 -12.08 -1.54
C GLY A 5 -2.12 -10.55 -1.65
N PHE A 6 -0.98 -9.85 -1.71
CA PHE A 6 -0.93 -8.40 -1.91
C PHE A 6 -0.39 -8.04 -3.29
N GLN A 7 -0.90 -6.95 -3.88
CA GLN A 7 -0.37 -6.38 -5.12
C GLN A 7 1.02 -5.73 -4.93
N GLY A 8 1.41 -5.42 -3.69
CA GLY A 8 2.72 -4.83 -3.40
C GLY A 8 2.83 -3.34 -3.70
N LYS A 9 1.73 -2.66 -4.07
CA LYS A 9 1.70 -1.23 -4.41
C LYS A 9 0.49 -0.51 -3.79
N ILE A 10 0.65 0.78 -3.51
CA ILE A 10 -0.38 1.69 -3.00
C ILE A 10 -0.46 2.90 -3.94
N LEU A 11 -1.66 3.18 -4.45
CA LEU A 11 -1.94 4.42 -5.17
C LEU A 11 -2.19 5.55 -4.18
N ARG A 12 -1.46 6.66 -4.34
CA ARG A 12 -1.71 7.91 -3.61
C ARG A 12 -2.23 8.95 -4.59
N VAL A 13 -3.35 9.55 -4.24
CA VAL A 13 -3.97 10.64 -5.02
C VAL A 13 -4.11 11.85 -4.09
N ASN A 14 -3.46 12.95 -4.44
CA ASN A 14 -3.68 14.23 -3.79
C ASN A 14 -4.76 14.99 -4.57
N LEU A 15 -5.94 15.14 -3.99
CA LEU A 15 -7.07 15.80 -4.66
C LEU A 15 -6.95 17.33 -4.72
N THR A 16 -6.07 17.94 -3.92
CA THR A 16 -5.82 19.39 -3.96
C THR A 16 -4.88 19.76 -5.11
N SER A 17 -3.77 19.04 -5.28
CA SER A 17 -2.80 19.32 -6.35
C SER A 17 -3.05 18.53 -7.65
N GLY A 18 -3.86 17.47 -7.58
CA GLY A 18 -4.03 16.52 -8.68
C GLY A 18 -2.84 15.54 -8.84
N GLU A 19 -1.88 15.54 -7.91
CA GLU A 19 -0.73 14.64 -7.96
C GLU A 19 -1.17 13.17 -7.78
N ILE A 20 -0.66 12.30 -8.66
CA ILE A 20 -0.85 10.85 -8.59
C ILE A 20 0.52 10.20 -8.50
N ARG A 21 0.72 9.34 -7.50
CA ARG A 21 1.96 8.56 -7.35
C ARG A 21 1.69 7.14 -6.86
N VAL A 22 2.63 6.25 -7.16
CA VAL A 22 2.61 4.86 -6.75
C VAL A 22 3.72 4.62 -5.73
N GLU A 23 3.36 4.10 -4.57
CA GLU A 23 4.29 3.71 -3.51
C GLU A 23 4.34 2.18 -3.40
N ASP A 24 5.50 1.63 -3.04
CA ASP A 24 5.58 0.20 -2.72
C ASP A 24 4.92 -0.07 -1.36
N LEU A 25 4.28 -1.23 -1.25
CA LEU A 25 3.66 -1.71 -0.02
C LEU A 25 4.74 -1.91 1.05
N LYS A 26 4.54 -1.33 2.23
CA LYS A 26 5.40 -1.60 3.39
C LYS A 26 5.19 -3.04 3.87
N GLU A 27 6.16 -3.92 3.59
CA GLU A 27 6.06 -5.34 3.94
C GLU A 27 5.89 -5.58 5.44
N ASP A 28 6.57 -4.81 6.28
CA ASP A 28 6.51 -5.02 7.74
C ASP A 28 5.13 -4.67 8.31
N TRP A 29 4.43 -3.70 7.71
CA TRP A 29 3.05 -3.38 8.08
C TRP A 29 2.09 -4.45 7.56
N ALA A 30 2.29 -4.93 6.34
CA ALA A 30 1.49 -6.01 5.78
C ALA A 30 1.61 -7.30 6.59
N LYS A 31 2.80 -7.61 7.13
CA LYS A 31 2.98 -8.73 8.07
C LYS A 31 2.29 -8.50 9.42
N LYS A 32 2.36 -7.28 9.94
CA LYS A 32 1.81 -6.94 11.26
C LYS A 32 0.28 -6.82 11.27
N PHE A 33 -0.29 -6.34 10.16
CA PHE A 33 -1.70 -5.94 10.10
C PHE A 33 -2.51 -6.66 9.03
N ILE A 34 -1.89 -7.50 8.20
CA ILE A 34 -2.52 -8.38 7.19
C ILE A 34 -3.21 -7.64 6.02
N GLY A 35 -3.68 -6.40 6.19
CA GLY A 35 -4.36 -5.65 5.13
C GLY A 35 -5.72 -5.10 5.56
N GLY A 36 -6.46 -4.57 4.58
CA GLY A 36 -7.83 -4.07 4.79
C GLY A 36 -7.89 -2.98 5.87
N ARG A 37 -8.79 -3.15 6.84
CA ARG A 37 -8.99 -2.19 7.94
C ARG A 37 -7.75 -1.98 8.82
N GLY A 38 -6.87 -2.98 8.91
CA GLY A 38 -5.72 -2.93 9.82
C GLY A 38 -4.50 -2.20 9.26
N TYR A 39 -4.41 -2.04 7.94
CA TYR A 39 -3.24 -1.51 7.23
C TYR A 39 -3.32 0.00 7.04
#